data_AF-A0A3D2P9M1-F1
#
_entry.id   AF-A0A3D2P9M1-F1
#
_cell.length_a   1.000
_cell.length_b   1.000
_cell.length_c   1.000
_cell.angle_alpha   90.00
_cell.angle_beta   90.00
_cell.angle_gamma   90.00
#
_symmetry.space_group_name_H-M   'P 1'
#
loop_
_entity.id
_entity.type
_entity.pdbx_description
1 polymer ?
#
loop_
_entity_poly.entity_id
_entity_poly.type
_entity_poly.pdbx_seq_one_letter_code
_entity_poly.pdbx_strand_id
1 'polypeptide(L)'
;MKRIDAIRKIMKDIKDEIVISSTGMISRELYAVKNRPRNFYMEGSMGCALGIGLGIAINSKHKVIVISGDAAVLMSLGTLALHKKLNPKNLKHYILDNNCHSSTGGQPTCSDVIDFSKMAPNTVVIKVSKEKGDAPRIPLSPKQIMRRFRNAIRSHRL
;
A
#
# COMPACT_ATOMS: atom_id res chain seq x y z
N MET A 1 -8.89 -6.02 14.24
CA MET A 1 -9.92 -5.88 13.17
C MET A 1 -9.51 -6.69 11.95
N LYS A 2 -10.44 -7.01 11.05
CA LYS A 2 -10.11 -7.67 9.78
C LYS A 2 -9.32 -6.74 8.85
N ARG A 3 -8.51 -7.31 7.95
CA ARG A 3 -7.69 -6.52 7.02
C ARG A 3 -8.57 -5.74 6.05
N ILE A 4 -9.63 -6.37 5.54
CA ILE A 4 -10.60 -5.74 4.65
C ILE A 4 -11.32 -4.55 5.31
N ASP A 5 -11.59 -4.63 6.62
CA ASP A 5 -12.23 -3.54 7.35
C ASP A 5 -11.28 -2.35 7.56
N ALA A 6 -9.99 -2.61 7.80
CA ALA A 6 -8.97 -1.57 7.79
C ALA A 6 -8.88 -0.87 6.43
N ILE A 7 -8.91 -1.63 5.33
CA ILE A 7 -8.92 -1.09 3.97
C ILE A 7 -10.18 -0.26 3.72
N ARG A 8 -11.38 -0.75 4.10
CA ARG A 8 -12.63 0.02 4.02
C ARG A 8 -12.55 1.33 4.78
N LYS A 9 -12.01 1.31 6.00
CA LYS A 9 -11.83 2.52 6.82
C LYS A 9 -10.88 3.51 6.16
N ILE A 10 -9.75 3.05 5.62
CA ILE A 10 -8.81 3.91 4.89
C ILE A 10 -9.49 4.52 3.67
N MET A 11 -10.25 3.72 2.90
CA MET A 11 -10.83 4.13 1.61
C MET A 11 -12.12 4.94 1.71
N LYS A 12 -12.72 5.05 2.92
CA LYS A 12 -13.96 5.80 3.17
C LYS A 12 -13.84 7.25 2.68
N ASP A 13 -12.78 7.93 3.08
CA ASP A 13 -12.59 9.37 2.82
C ASP A 13 -11.72 9.65 1.59
N ILE A 14 -11.19 8.60 0.94
CA ILE A 14 -10.38 8.76 -0.27
C ILE A 14 -11.26 9.22 -1.43
N LYS A 15 -10.91 10.35 -2.03
CA LYS A 15 -11.56 10.91 -3.22
C LYS A 15 -10.56 10.99 -4.36
N ASP A 16 -9.62 11.91 -4.26
CA ASP A 16 -8.67 12.29 -5.30
C ASP A 16 -7.22 11.99 -4.90
N GLU A 17 -7.01 11.20 -3.87
CA GLU A 17 -5.70 10.70 -3.53
C GLU A 17 -5.28 9.61 -4.54
N ILE A 18 -3.98 9.55 -4.81
CA ILE A 18 -3.34 8.42 -5.48
C ILE A 18 -3.14 7.32 -4.44
N VAL A 19 -3.62 6.11 -4.71
CA VAL A 19 -3.47 4.98 -3.78
C VAL A 19 -2.56 3.93 -4.39
N ILE A 20 -1.49 3.56 -3.71
CA ILE A 20 -0.58 2.48 -4.09
C ILE A 20 -0.72 1.35 -3.08
N SER A 21 -1.12 0.16 -3.50
CA SER A 21 -1.22 -1.00 -2.62
C SER A 21 -0.14 -2.02 -2.91
N SER A 22 0.36 -2.66 -1.85
CA SER A 22 1.25 -3.80 -1.95
C SER A 22 0.55 -5.03 -2.51
N THR A 23 1.35 -6.03 -2.91
CA THR A 23 0.89 -7.21 -3.61
C THR A 23 0.03 -8.14 -2.74
N GLY A 24 -0.48 -9.20 -3.36
CA GLY A 24 -1.27 -10.22 -2.68
C GLY A 24 -2.64 -9.70 -2.23
N MET A 25 -3.06 -10.10 -1.03
CA MET A 25 -4.43 -9.90 -0.59
C MET A 25 -4.78 -8.43 -0.36
N ILE A 26 -3.81 -7.56 -0.02
CA ILE A 26 -4.05 -6.12 0.14
C ILE A 26 -4.55 -5.50 -1.17
N SER A 27 -3.90 -5.78 -2.30
CA SER A 27 -4.35 -5.26 -3.61
C SER A 27 -5.71 -5.83 -4.02
N ARG A 28 -5.96 -7.12 -3.75
CA ARG A 28 -7.24 -7.77 -4.08
C ARG A 28 -8.40 -7.21 -3.26
N GLU A 29 -8.22 -7.09 -1.94
CA GLU A 29 -9.22 -6.49 -1.05
C GLU A 29 -9.42 -5.01 -1.37
N LEU A 30 -8.37 -4.25 -1.68
CA LEU A 30 -8.52 -2.86 -2.14
C LEU A 30 -9.35 -2.77 -3.42
N TYR A 31 -9.09 -3.65 -4.40
CA TYR A 31 -9.86 -3.71 -5.64
C TYR A 31 -11.34 -4.02 -5.36
N ALA A 32 -11.61 -5.02 -4.52
CA ALA A 32 -12.97 -5.41 -4.14
C ALA A 32 -13.70 -4.30 -3.34
N VAL A 33 -13.00 -3.59 -2.47
CA VAL A 33 -13.57 -2.52 -1.64
C VAL A 33 -13.90 -1.27 -2.45
N LYS A 34 -12.96 -0.80 -3.28
CA LYS A 34 -13.14 0.47 -4.03
C LYS A 34 -12.18 0.53 -5.21
N ASN A 35 -12.53 -0.13 -6.31
CA ASN A 35 -11.73 -0.08 -7.53
C ASN A 35 -11.77 1.30 -8.21
N ARG A 36 -10.60 1.89 -8.52
CA ARG A 36 -10.49 3.23 -9.14
C ARG A 36 -9.30 3.34 -10.08
N PRO A 37 -9.34 4.21 -11.11
CA PRO A 37 -8.18 4.45 -11.98
C PRO A 37 -6.95 4.99 -11.27
N ARG A 38 -7.13 5.71 -10.15
CA ARG A 38 -6.02 6.27 -9.35
C ARG A 38 -5.50 5.32 -8.27
N ASN A 39 -6.00 4.08 -8.25
CA ASN A 39 -5.39 3.00 -7.49
C ASN A 39 -4.38 2.28 -8.38
N PHE A 40 -3.16 2.13 -7.89
CA PHE A 40 -2.15 1.25 -8.47
C PHE A 40 -1.99 0.01 -7.60
N TYR A 41 -2.38 -1.13 -8.17
CA TYR A 41 -2.24 -2.43 -7.53
C TYR A 41 -0.87 -3.00 -7.91
N MET A 42 0.09 -2.96 -6.99
CA MET A 42 1.42 -3.51 -7.25
C MET A 42 1.36 -5.05 -7.21
N GLU A 43 1.14 -5.67 -8.36
CA GLU A 43 1.17 -7.13 -8.50
C GLU A 43 2.60 -7.64 -8.75
N GLY A 44 2.97 -8.72 -8.06
CA GLY A 44 4.21 -9.45 -8.35
C GLY A 44 5.51 -8.89 -7.76
N SER A 45 5.47 -7.81 -6.97
CA SER A 45 6.68 -7.27 -6.32
C SER A 45 6.41 -6.80 -4.89
N MET A 46 6.72 -7.67 -3.92
CA MET A 46 6.68 -7.32 -2.49
C MET A 46 7.73 -6.24 -2.18
N GLY A 47 7.40 -5.31 -1.29
CA GLY A 47 8.31 -4.22 -0.87
C GLY A 47 8.34 -2.98 -1.78
N CYS A 48 7.89 -3.05 -3.03
CA CYS A 48 8.03 -1.91 -3.96
C CYS A 48 6.99 -0.78 -3.78
N ALA A 49 5.89 -1.02 -3.07
CA ALA A 49 4.77 -0.07 -2.99
C ALA A 49 5.18 1.30 -2.41
N LEU A 50 5.98 1.31 -1.34
CA LEU A 50 6.43 2.56 -0.72
C LEU A 50 7.39 3.34 -1.63
N GLY A 51 8.33 2.66 -2.30
CA GLY A 51 9.26 3.30 -3.23
C GLY A 51 8.54 4.01 -4.39
N ILE A 52 7.49 3.38 -4.93
CA ILE A 52 6.64 4.00 -5.96
C ILE A 52 5.86 5.18 -5.41
N GLY A 53 5.27 5.03 -4.23
CA GLY A 53 4.57 6.12 -3.55
C GLY A 53 5.48 7.33 -3.34
N LEU A 54 6.71 7.12 -2.86
CA LEU A 54 7.71 8.16 -2.69
C LEU A 54 8.06 8.85 -4.01
N GLY A 55 8.34 8.07 -5.07
CA GLY A 55 8.64 8.62 -6.39
C GLY A 55 7.53 9.51 -6.93
N ILE A 56 6.26 9.16 -6.70
CA ILE A 56 5.12 9.99 -7.08
C ILE A 56 5.01 11.22 -6.18
N ALA A 57 5.17 11.07 -4.86
CA ALA A 57 4.97 12.15 -3.90
C ALA A 57 6.00 13.28 -4.07
N ILE A 58 7.26 12.96 -4.39
CA ILE A 58 8.30 13.97 -4.62
C ILE A 58 8.19 14.66 -5.99
N ASN A 59 7.44 14.07 -6.93
CA ASN A 59 7.29 14.58 -8.30
C ASN A 59 5.87 15.08 -8.62
N SER A 60 4.99 15.19 -7.63
CA SER A 60 3.61 15.67 -7.83
C SER A 60 3.05 16.35 -6.58
N LYS A 61 2.06 17.23 -6.75
CA LYS A 61 1.33 17.86 -5.64
C LYS A 61 0.16 17.00 -5.12
N HIS A 62 -0.12 15.86 -5.75
CA HIS A 62 -1.21 14.99 -5.34
C HIS A 62 -0.89 14.34 -3.99
N LYS A 63 -1.93 14.16 -3.17
CA LYS A 63 -1.84 13.33 -1.97
C LYS A 63 -1.66 11.87 -2.38
N VAL A 64 -0.69 11.19 -1.79
CA VAL A 64 -0.33 9.80 -2.07
C VAL A 64 -0.55 8.98 -0.80
N ILE A 65 -1.30 7.91 -0.94
CA ILE A 65 -1.56 6.92 0.10
C ILE A 65 -0.90 5.62 -0.30
N VAL A 66 -0.03 5.10 0.55
CA VAL A 66 0.57 3.76 0.37
C VAL A 66 -0.06 2.82 1.38
N ILE A 67 -0.50 1.64 0.94
CA ILE A 67 -1.02 0.58 1.82
C ILE A 67 -0.14 -0.65 1.64
N SER A 68 0.61 -1.00 2.69
CA SER A 68 1.52 -2.15 2.72
C SER A 68 1.13 -3.13 3.83
N GLY A 69 1.58 -4.38 3.70
CA GLY A 69 1.62 -5.32 4.81
C GLY A 69 2.97 -5.24 5.53
N ASP A 70 3.03 -5.65 6.79
CA ASP A 70 4.27 -5.72 7.58
C ASP A 70 5.35 -6.56 6.88
N ALA A 71 4.99 -7.76 6.40
CA ALA A 71 5.88 -8.64 5.64
C ALA A 71 6.50 -7.94 4.41
N ALA A 72 5.69 -7.19 3.67
CA ALA A 72 6.16 -6.46 2.50
C ALA A 72 7.10 -5.30 2.88
N VAL A 73 6.84 -4.62 4.00
CA VAL A 73 7.71 -3.55 4.50
C VAL A 73 9.07 -4.13 4.92
N LEU A 74 9.09 -5.27 5.60
CA LEU A 74 10.33 -5.94 6.03
C LEU A 74 11.23 -6.32 4.84
N MET A 75 10.65 -6.76 3.72
CA MET A 75 11.40 -7.07 2.51
C MET A 75 12.09 -5.85 1.88
N SER A 76 11.69 -4.63 2.23
CA SER A 76 12.31 -3.40 1.73
C SER A 76 12.43 -2.35 2.84
N LEU A 77 12.96 -2.78 3.99
CA LEU A 77 13.03 -1.95 5.20
C LEU A 77 13.80 -0.64 4.98
N GLY A 78 14.86 -0.66 4.15
CA GLY A 78 15.64 0.53 3.77
C GLY A 78 14.80 1.64 3.12
N THR A 79 13.66 1.30 2.51
CA THR A 79 12.75 2.31 1.93
C THR A 79 12.10 3.20 3.01
N LEU A 80 11.96 2.73 4.25
CA LEU A 80 11.52 3.59 5.37
C LEU A 80 12.57 4.65 5.73
N ALA A 81 13.86 4.29 5.69
CA ALA A 81 14.93 5.26 5.90
C ALA A 81 14.93 6.34 4.80
N LEU A 82 14.70 5.94 3.55
CA LEU A 82 14.52 6.88 2.43
C LEU A 82 13.28 7.76 2.62
N HIS A 83 12.16 7.18 3.06
CA HIS A 83 10.94 7.94 3.37
C HIS A 83 11.22 9.01 4.44
N LYS A 84 11.94 8.65 5.52
CA LYS A 84 12.34 9.60 6.56
C LYS A 84 13.23 10.71 6.02
N LYS A 85 14.19 10.39 5.14
CA LYS A 85 15.09 11.37 4.51
C LYS A 85 14.34 12.35 3.60
N LEU A 86 13.44 11.85 2.76
CA LEU A 86 12.71 12.68 1.78
C LEU A 86 11.54 13.46 2.42
N ASN A 87 10.88 12.89 3.43
CA ASN A 87 9.79 13.49 4.21
C ASN A 87 8.73 14.28 3.40
N PRO A 88 8.17 13.71 2.31
CA PRO A 88 7.15 14.40 1.53
C PRO A 88 5.87 14.62 2.37
N LYS A 89 5.38 15.87 2.40
CA LYS A 89 4.20 16.25 3.21
C LYS A 89 2.88 15.72 2.67
N ASN A 90 2.86 15.33 1.40
CA ASN A 90 1.71 14.78 0.69
C ASN A 90 1.66 13.25 0.68
N LEU A 91 2.52 12.55 1.42
CA LEU A 91 2.50 11.08 1.52
C LEU A 91 2.03 10.61 2.89
N LYS A 92 1.15 9.60 2.90
CA LYS A 92 0.77 8.84 4.09
C LYS A 92 0.95 7.35 3.84
N HIS A 93 1.61 6.66 4.76
CA HIS A 93 1.90 5.23 4.64
C HIS A 93 1.13 4.45 5.70
N TYR A 94 0.20 3.59 5.27
CA TYR A 94 -0.48 2.63 6.13
C TYR A 94 0.21 1.28 6.06
N ILE A 95 0.49 0.69 7.22
CA ILE A 95 1.04 -0.64 7.37
C ILE A 95 -0.01 -1.49 8.07
N LEU A 96 -0.58 -2.46 7.36
CA LEU A 96 -1.52 -3.44 7.90
C LEU A 96 -0.71 -4.61 8.43
N ASP A 97 -0.63 -4.72 9.74
CA ASP A 97 0.31 -5.59 10.42
C ASP A 97 -0.42 -6.72 11.13
N ASN A 98 -0.17 -7.95 10.69
CA ASN A 98 -0.68 -9.16 11.33
C ASN A 98 0.43 -10.11 11.80
N ASN A 99 1.68 -9.64 11.78
CA ASN A 99 2.88 -10.40 12.12
C ASN A 99 3.03 -11.73 11.34
N CYS A 100 2.52 -11.84 10.10
CA CYS A 100 2.71 -13.05 9.30
C CYS A 100 2.59 -12.88 7.77
N HIS A 101 3.21 -13.81 7.03
CA HIS A 101 3.02 -13.96 5.58
C HIS A 101 1.70 -14.71 5.26
N SER A 102 0.55 -14.09 5.52
CA SER A 102 -0.77 -14.75 5.41
C SER A 102 -1.09 -15.36 4.04
N SER A 103 -0.50 -14.84 2.96
CA SER A 103 -0.77 -15.32 1.59
C SER A 103 0.01 -16.58 1.18
N THR A 104 1.08 -16.94 1.90
CA THR A 104 2.03 -18.03 1.51
C THR A 104 2.15 -19.15 2.55
N GLY A 105 1.38 -19.11 3.63
CA GLY A 105 1.38 -20.15 4.65
C GLY A 105 1.28 -19.66 6.09
N GLY A 106 1.29 -18.34 6.32
CA GLY A 106 1.11 -17.77 7.67
C GLY A 106 2.38 -17.82 8.53
N GLN A 107 3.54 -17.99 7.91
CA GLN A 107 4.84 -17.92 8.59
C GLN A 107 4.98 -16.58 9.32
N PRO A 108 5.47 -16.57 10.57
CA PRO A 108 5.63 -15.35 11.33
C PRO A 108 6.62 -14.40 10.65
N THR A 109 6.38 -13.10 10.80
CA THR A 109 7.33 -12.04 10.43
C THR A 109 8.03 -11.52 11.69
N CYS A 110 9.06 -10.69 11.50
CA CYS A 110 9.76 -9.99 12.59
C CYS A 110 9.14 -8.62 12.92
N SER A 111 7.85 -8.39 12.63
CA SER A 111 7.20 -7.10 12.90
C SER A 111 6.87 -6.88 14.38
N ASP A 112 6.94 -7.94 15.19
CA ASP A 112 6.77 -7.89 16.65
C ASP A 112 7.89 -7.14 17.37
N VAL A 113 9.10 -7.13 16.79
CA VAL A 113 10.27 -6.44 17.35
C VAL A 113 10.56 -5.08 16.72
N ILE A 114 9.71 -4.59 15.81
CA ILE A 114 9.91 -3.33 15.08
C ILE A 114 8.72 -2.38 15.25
N ASP A 115 8.99 -1.16 15.69
CA ASP A 115 8.00 -0.07 15.71
C ASP A 115 8.07 0.75 14.40
N PHE A 116 7.37 0.28 13.36
CA PHE A 116 7.37 0.95 12.05
C PHE A 116 6.89 2.41 12.12
N SER A 117 6.01 2.75 13.08
CA SER A 117 5.47 4.10 13.21
C SER A 117 6.53 5.14 13.54
N LYS A 118 7.63 4.71 14.18
CA LYS A 118 8.78 5.57 14.53
C LYS A 118 9.87 5.62 13.46
N MET A 119 9.81 4.74 12.46
CA MET A 119 10.85 4.65 11.44
C MET A 119 10.74 5.73 10.36
N ALA A 120 9.53 6.21 10.06
CA ALA A 120 9.29 7.21 9.04
C ALA A 120 8.08 8.10 9.38
N PRO A 121 8.08 9.38 8.96
CA PRO A 121 6.96 10.30 9.21
C PRO A 121 5.69 9.82 8.49
N ASN A 122 4.53 10.31 8.94
CA ASN A 122 3.22 10.01 8.32
C ASN A 122 2.94 8.50 8.13
N THR A 123 3.53 7.66 8.99
CA THR A 123 3.35 6.21 8.98
C THR A 123 2.36 5.80 10.05
N VAL A 124 1.33 5.06 9.66
CA VAL A 124 0.28 4.57 10.55
C VAL A 124 0.26 3.05 10.49
N VAL A 125 0.50 2.41 11.63
CA VAL A 125 0.39 0.95 11.77
C VAL A 125 -1.02 0.61 12.25
N ILE A 126 -1.66 -0.32 11.56
CA ILE A 126 -2.98 -0.85 11.93
C ILE A 126 -2.81 -2.35 12.16
N LYS A 127 -3.03 -2.79 13.40
CA LYS A 127 -3.01 -4.23 13.72
C LYS A 127 -4.26 -4.91 13.15
N VAL A 128 -4.06 -5.95 12.35
CA VAL A 128 -5.13 -6.72 11.68
C VAL A 128 -5.02 -8.21 11.99
N SER A 129 -6.11 -8.95 11.78
CA SER A 129 -6.15 -10.41 12.00
C SER A 129 -5.28 -11.18 10.99
N LYS A 130 -4.83 -12.38 11.39
CA LYS A 130 -4.00 -13.30 10.58
C LYS A 130 -4.79 -14.08 9.52
N GLU A 131 -5.83 -13.46 8.97
CA GLU A 131 -6.67 -14.12 7.98
C GLU A 131 -6.02 -14.14 6.58
N LYS A 132 -6.17 -15.26 5.89
CA LYS A 132 -5.69 -15.42 4.51
C LYS A 132 -6.36 -14.41 3.56
N GLY A 133 -7.65 -14.12 3.81
CA GLY A 133 -8.54 -13.37 2.94
C GLY A 133 -9.07 -14.24 1.79
N ASP A 134 -10.18 -13.81 1.19
CA ASP A 134 -10.94 -14.54 0.16
C ASP A 134 -11.20 -13.70 -1.10
N ALA A 135 -10.69 -12.46 -1.14
CA ALA A 135 -10.89 -11.57 -2.27
C ALA A 135 -10.35 -12.20 -3.58
N PRO A 136 -11.13 -12.19 -4.68
CA PRO A 136 -10.73 -12.79 -5.93
C PRO A 136 -9.51 -12.09 -6.52
N ARG A 137 -8.85 -12.75 -7.49
CA ARG A 137 -7.77 -12.10 -8.25
C ARG A 137 -8.34 -10.89 -9.00
N ILE A 138 -7.51 -9.87 -9.16
CA ILE A 138 -7.88 -8.69 -9.92
C ILE A 138 -8.05 -9.10 -11.37
N PRO A 139 -9.20 -8.82 -12.02
CA PRO A 139 -9.46 -9.20 -13.41
C PRO A 139 -8.81 -8.21 -14.40
N LEU A 140 -7.57 -7.77 -14.12
CA LEU A 140 -6.80 -6.85 -14.96
C LEU A 140 -5.36 -7.37 -15.06
N SER A 141 -4.81 -7.38 -16.27
CA SER A 141 -3.37 -7.63 -16.46
C SER A 141 -2.52 -6.48 -15.91
N PRO A 142 -1.23 -6.73 -15.59
CA PRO A 142 -0.30 -5.67 -15.19
C PRO A 142 -0.23 -4.51 -16.19
N LYS A 143 -0.30 -4.79 -17.50
CA LYS A 143 -0.34 -3.76 -18.56
C LYS A 143 -1.59 -2.89 -18.46
N GLN A 144 -2.76 -3.48 -18.21
CA GLN A 144 -4.01 -2.74 -18.03
C GLN A 144 -3.98 -1.87 -16.77
N ILE A 145 -3.50 -2.42 -15.63
CA ILE A 145 -3.33 -1.67 -14.38
C ILE A 145 -2.44 -0.45 -14.61
N MET A 146 -1.26 -0.66 -15.21
CA MET A 146 -0.31 0.41 -15.50
C MET A 146 -0.88 1.47 -16.45
N ARG A 147 -1.51 1.06 -17.55
CA ARG A 147 -2.06 2.00 -18.55
C ARG A 147 -3.17 2.86 -17.95
N ARG A 148 -4.13 2.23 -17.27
CA ARG A 148 -5.24 2.91 -16.59
C ARG A 148 -4.72 3.88 -15.54
N PHE A 149 -3.76 3.47 -14.73
CA PHE A 149 -3.16 4.31 -13.70
C PHE A 149 -2.41 5.52 -14.27
N ARG A 150 -1.53 5.29 -15.26
CA ARG A 150 -0.79 6.37 -15.93
C ARG A 150 -1.72 7.40 -16.54
N ASN A 151 -2.79 6.98 -17.19
CA ASN A 151 -3.77 7.90 -17.78
C ASN A 151 -4.45 8.76 -16.70
N ALA A 152 -4.82 8.14 -15.57
CA ALA A 152 -5.52 8.82 -14.48
C ALA A 152 -4.66 9.86 -13.73
N ILE A 153 -3.34 9.65 -13.65
CA ILE A 153 -2.44 10.60 -12.98
C ILE A 153 -1.80 11.61 -13.94
N ARG A 154 -1.85 11.37 -15.26
CA ARG A 154 -1.36 12.31 -16.29
C ARG A 154 -2.36 13.38 -16.64
N SER A 155 -3.66 13.10 -16.58
CA SER A 155 -4.73 14.04 -16.93
C SER A 155 -4.83 15.28 -16.02
N HIS A 156 -3.97 15.38 -15.00
CA HIS A 156 -3.90 16.50 -14.05
C HIS A 156 -2.49 17.12 -13.97
N ARG A 157 -1.68 16.98 -15.03
CA ARG A 157 -0.39 17.68 -15.11
C ARG A 157 -0.61 19.17 -15.41
N LEU A 158 -0.37 19.96 -14.35
CA LEU A 158 0.00 21.39 -14.28
C LEU A 158 -0.92 22.38 -15.00
#